data_AF-A0A133ZKT9-F1
#
_entry.id   AF-A0A133ZKT9-F1
#
_cell.length_a   1.000
_cell.length_b   1.000
_cell.length_c   1.000
_cell.angle_alpha   90.00
_cell.angle_beta   90.00
_cell.angle_gamma   90.00
#
_symmetry.space_group_name_H-M   'P 1'
#
loop_
_entity.id
_entity.type
_entity.pdbx_description
1 polymer ?
#
loop_
_entity_poly.entity_id
_entity_poly.type
_entity_poly.pdbx_seq_one_letter_code
_entity_poly.pdbx_strand_id
1 'polypeptide(L)'
;MTVSLFAALTLGVSSLPEAAGMSLKDILALGVARPDALLVRRLHKVYYGHTQATTLQAEARAAAIRRKHPLRVLEKIENLIASAPNKDTLRALLADTAAEDIPTVAAKHIEKKPKNEYARLTQSPDGWARLTIFTKDPGLLDFANGLPGVTPKSRNKLLDGFKEFVEGATRLAPPRRMVHIVLKLDEMDKITRGEGDDVTIRASDGSV
;
A
#
# COMPACT_ATOMS: atom_id res chain seq x y z
N MET A 1 -25.54 -29.94 10.67
CA MET A 1 -25.10 -30.02 9.27
C MET A 1 -23.66 -29.54 9.20
N THR A 2 -22.72 -30.39 8.78
CA THR A 2 -21.31 -30.01 8.61
C THR A 2 -21.16 -29.28 7.29
N VAL A 3 -20.95 -27.96 7.34
CA VAL A 3 -20.61 -27.19 6.14
C VAL A 3 -19.16 -27.53 5.77
N SER A 4 -18.93 -27.98 4.54
CA SER A 4 -17.58 -28.24 4.05
C SER A 4 -16.73 -26.96 4.12
N LEU A 5 -15.49 -27.06 4.60
CA LEU A 5 -14.56 -25.94 4.67
C LEU A 5 -14.40 -25.26 3.29
N PHE A 6 -14.31 -26.05 2.23
CA PHE A 6 -14.19 -25.52 0.87
C PHE A 6 -15.45 -24.78 0.44
N ALA A 7 -16.64 -25.27 0.80
CA ALA A 7 -17.89 -24.57 0.51
C ALA A 7 -17.92 -23.19 1.20
N ALA A 8 -17.49 -23.12 2.46
CA ALA A 8 -17.38 -21.87 3.22
C ALA A 8 -16.37 -20.88 2.60
N LEU A 9 -15.22 -21.38 2.13
CA LEU A 9 -14.19 -20.55 1.49
C LEU A 9 -14.60 -20.08 0.09
N THR A 10 -15.49 -20.81 -0.59
CA THR A 10 -16.02 -20.47 -1.92
C THR A 10 -17.28 -19.62 -1.89
N LEU A 11 -17.77 -19.22 -0.70
CA LEU A 11 -18.91 -18.30 -0.60
C LEU A 11 -18.63 -17.04 -1.42
N GLY A 12 -19.57 -16.69 -2.29
CA GLY A 12 -19.46 -15.58 -3.24
C GLY A 12 -20.57 -14.56 -3.03
N VAL A 13 -20.77 -13.69 -4.03
CA VAL A 13 -21.78 -12.62 -3.94
C VAL A 13 -23.19 -13.14 -3.66
N SER A 14 -23.54 -14.35 -4.14
CA SER A 14 -24.87 -14.95 -4.01
C SER A 14 -25.25 -15.36 -2.59
N SER A 15 -24.29 -15.48 -1.65
CA SER A 15 -24.58 -15.79 -0.25
C SER A 15 -24.86 -14.54 0.60
N LEU A 16 -24.57 -13.34 0.08
CA LEU A 16 -24.79 -12.10 0.80
C LEU A 16 -26.25 -11.78 1.14
N PRO A 17 -27.27 -12.17 0.35
CA PRO A 17 -28.68 -11.93 0.70
C PRO A 17 -29.10 -12.53 2.05
N GLU A 18 -28.43 -13.57 2.54
CA GLU A 18 -28.70 -14.14 3.87
C GLU A 18 -28.49 -13.13 5.00
N ALA A 19 -27.61 -12.15 4.79
CA ALA A 19 -27.33 -11.08 5.75
C ALA A 19 -28.31 -9.89 5.63
N ALA A 20 -29.34 -9.98 4.78
CA ALA A 20 -30.31 -8.92 4.61
C ALA A 20 -31.10 -8.68 5.91
N GLY A 21 -31.11 -7.43 6.39
CA GLY A 21 -31.82 -7.04 7.60
C GLY A 21 -31.16 -7.47 8.92
N MET A 22 -30.06 -8.24 8.88
CA MET A 22 -29.37 -8.68 10.10
C MET A 22 -28.50 -7.57 10.67
N SER A 23 -28.57 -7.35 11.99
CA SER A 23 -27.63 -6.49 12.70
C SER A 23 -26.28 -7.18 12.87
N LEU A 24 -25.24 -6.41 13.23
CA LEU A 24 -23.93 -7.00 13.56
C LEU A 24 -24.03 -7.97 14.74
N LYS A 25 -24.91 -7.69 15.71
CA LYS A 25 -25.13 -8.55 16.87
C LYS A 25 -25.74 -9.89 16.46
N ASP A 26 -26.65 -9.88 15.49
CA ASP A 26 -27.33 -11.09 15.02
C ASP A 26 -26.33 -12.00 14.27
N ILE A 27 -25.47 -11.43 13.42
CA ILE A 27 -24.45 -12.20 12.70
C ILE A 27 -23.41 -12.78 13.69
N LEU A 28 -23.02 -12.03 14.72
CA LEU A 28 -22.13 -12.53 15.78
C LEU A 28 -22.77 -13.66 16.59
N ALA A 29 -24.08 -13.61 16.82
CA ALA A 29 -24.82 -14.66 17.53
C ALA A 29 -24.84 -15.99 16.77
N LEU A 30 -24.61 -15.96 15.44
CA LEU A 30 -24.43 -17.17 14.61
C LEU A 30 -23.03 -17.81 14.77
N GLY A 31 -22.15 -17.24 15.60
CA GLY A 31 -20.79 -17.74 15.79
C GLY A 31 -19.79 -17.27 14.73
N VAL A 32 -20.17 -16.32 13.87
CA VAL A 32 -19.27 -15.71 12.88
C VAL A 32 -18.27 -14.79 13.59
N ALA A 33 -16.99 -14.89 13.24
CA ALA A 33 -15.98 -14.00 13.78
C ALA A 33 -16.26 -12.54 13.40
N ARG A 34 -15.94 -11.60 14.31
CA ARG A 34 -16.21 -10.17 14.10
C ARG A 34 -15.68 -9.59 12.78
N PRO A 35 -14.45 -9.92 12.32
CA PRO A 35 -13.96 -9.44 11.03
C PRO A 35 -14.83 -9.89 9.85
N ASP A 36 -15.24 -11.16 9.86
CA ASP A 36 -16.06 -11.74 8.80
C ASP A 36 -17.50 -11.19 8.83
N ALA A 37 -18.06 -10.97 10.02
CA ALA A 37 -19.38 -10.35 10.16
C ALA A 37 -19.40 -8.91 9.61
N LEU A 38 -18.35 -8.13 9.86
CA LEU A 38 -18.20 -6.78 9.30
C LEU A 38 -18.02 -6.82 7.77
N LEU A 39 -17.24 -7.78 7.27
CA LEU A 39 -17.04 -8.00 5.85
C LEU A 39 -18.36 -8.30 5.13
N VAL A 40 -19.09 -9.31 5.59
CA VAL A 40 -20.38 -9.73 5.01
C VAL A 40 -21.36 -8.56 4.99
N ARG A 41 -21.51 -7.85 6.11
CA ARG A 41 -22.42 -6.69 6.20
C ARG A 41 -22.02 -5.58 5.23
N ARG A 42 -20.72 -5.28 5.13
CA ARG A 42 -20.21 -4.26 4.20
C ARG A 42 -20.49 -4.66 2.75
N LEU A 43 -20.19 -5.90 2.36
CA LEU A 43 -20.41 -6.38 1.00
C LEU A 43 -21.91 -6.47 0.67
N HIS A 44 -22.77 -6.93 1.58
CA HIS A 44 -24.21 -6.91 1.38
C HIS A 44 -24.71 -5.48 1.08
N LYS A 45 -24.28 -4.48 1.87
CA LYS A 45 -24.62 -3.08 1.63
C LYS A 45 -24.18 -2.59 0.24
N VAL A 46 -23.02 -3.03 -0.25
CA VAL A 46 -22.48 -2.62 -1.56
C VAL A 46 -23.20 -3.30 -2.72
N TYR A 47 -23.38 -4.63 -2.66
CA TYR A 47 -23.86 -5.42 -3.80
C TYR A 47 -25.39 -5.58 -3.83
N TYR A 48 -26.07 -5.44 -2.69
CA TYR A 48 -27.53 -5.59 -2.56
C TYR A 48 -28.22 -4.39 -1.87
N GLY A 49 -27.46 -3.48 -1.28
CA GLY A 49 -28.01 -2.26 -0.69
C GLY A 49 -28.46 -1.25 -1.74
N HIS A 50 -29.18 -0.24 -1.29
CA HIS A 50 -29.68 0.84 -2.13
C HIS A 50 -28.53 1.62 -2.78
N THR A 51 -28.62 1.83 -4.09
CA THR A 51 -27.66 2.60 -4.90
C THR A 51 -28.38 3.32 -6.04
N GLN A 52 -27.79 4.42 -6.51
CA GLN A 52 -28.26 5.13 -7.71
C GLN A 52 -27.85 4.42 -9.01
N ALA A 53 -26.79 3.60 -8.96
CA ALA A 53 -26.25 2.87 -10.10
C ALA A 53 -26.75 1.41 -10.14
N THR A 54 -28.08 1.23 -10.19
CA THR A 54 -28.72 -0.10 -10.06
C THR A 54 -28.32 -1.08 -11.16
N THR A 55 -28.21 -0.62 -12.42
CA THR A 55 -27.78 -1.45 -13.55
C THR A 55 -26.34 -1.93 -13.39
N LEU A 56 -25.41 -1.03 -13.08
CA LEU A 56 -23.99 -1.38 -12.86
C LEU A 56 -23.82 -2.30 -11.65
N GLN A 57 -24.62 -2.12 -10.60
CA GLN A 57 -24.62 -3.03 -9.45
C GLN A 57 -25.11 -4.43 -9.86
N ALA A 58 -26.14 -4.53 -10.70
CA ALA A 58 -26.64 -5.80 -11.22
C ALA A 58 -25.60 -6.49 -12.12
N GLU A 59 -24.93 -5.73 -12.99
CA GLU A 59 -23.84 -6.22 -13.83
C GLU A 59 -22.67 -6.73 -12.99
N ALA A 60 -22.25 -5.98 -11.97
CA ALA A 60 -21.18 -6.39 -11.06
C ALA A 60 -21.53 -7.70 -10.34
N ARG A 61 -22.79 -7.87 -9.89
CA ARG A 61 -23.27 -9.13 -9.31
C ARG A 61 -23.19 -10.26 -10.33
N ALA A 62 -23.72 -10.05 -11.53
CA ALA A 62 -23.74 -11.07 -12.59
C ALA A 62 -22.34 -11.51 -12.99
N ALA A 63 -21.41 -10.56 -13.13
CA ALA A 63 -20.00 -10.82 -13.42
C ALA A 63 -19.32 -11.60 -12.28
N ALA A 64 -19.52 -11.18 -11.03
CA ALA A 64 -18.97 -11.89 -9.87
C ALA A 64 -19.49 -13.33 -9.73
N ILE A 65 -20.77 -13.57 -10.05
CA ILE A 65 -21.35 -14.93 -10.10
C ILE A 65 -20.69 -15.75 -11.21
N ARG A 66 -20.60 -15.18 -12.43
CA ARG A 66 -20.01 -15.85 -13.59
C ARG A 66 -18.54 -16.23 -13.35
N ARG A 67 -17.76 -15.33 -12.75
CA ARG A 67 -16.35 -15.53 -12.38
C ARG A 67 -16.15 -16.36 -11.11
N LYS A 68 -17.22 -16.68 -10.38
CA LYS A 68 -17.19 -17.39 -9.09
C LYS A 68 -16.26 -16.74 -8.08
N HIS A 69 -16.30 -15.41 -7.97
CA HIS A 69 -15.44 -14.69 -7.04
C HIS A 69 -15.84 -14.96 -5.58
N PRO A 70 -14.90 -15.43 -4.73
CA PRO A 70 -15.17 -15.57 -3.30
C PRO A 70 -15.24 -14.19 -2.63
N LEU A 71 -15.87 -14.11 -1.44
CA LEU A 71 -16.04 -12.85 -0.70
C LEU A 71 -14.72 -12.09 -0.47
N ARG A 72 -13.59 -12.79 -0.33
CA ARG A 72 -12.26 -12.19 -0.17
C ARG A 72 -11.77 -11.46 -1.43
N VAL A 73 -12.15 -11.94 -2.62
CA VAL A 73 -11.85 -11.24 -3.87
C VAL A 73 -12.72 -9.99 -4.00
N LEU A 74 -14.00 -10.07 -3.62
CA LEU A 74 -14.89 -8.91 -3.59
C LEU A 74 -14.40 -7.85 -2.60
N GLU A 75 -13.93 -8.26 -1.42
CA GLU A 75 -13.26 -7.37 -0.46
C GLU A 75 -12.06 -6.65 -1.08
N LYS A 76 -11.21 -7.38 -1.81
CA LYS A 76 -10.04 -6.83 -2.48
C LYS A 76 -10.44 -5.78 -3.53
N ILE A 77 -11.49 -6.05 -4.33
CA ILE A 77 -12.04 -5.10 -5.30
C ILE A 77 -12.48 -3.81 -4.59
N GLU A 78 -13.30 -3.93 -3.54
CA GLU A 78 -13.81 -2.77 -2.80
C GLU A 78 -12.69 -1.92 -2.17
N ASN A 79 -11.66 -2.57 -1.65
CA ASN A 79 -10.51 -1.88 -1.07
C ASN A 79 -9.70 -1.12 -2.14
N LEU A 80 -9.55 -1.67 -3.34
CA LEU A 80 -8.83 -1.01 -4.45
C LEU A 80 -9.58 0.24 -4.93
N ILE A 81 -10.90 0.16 -5.09
CA ILE A 81 -11.72 1.26 -5.61
C ILE A 81 -12.15 2.26 -4.53
N ALA A 82 -11.78 2.05 -3.26
CA ALA A 82 -12.26 2.84 -2.12
C ALA A 82 -12.02 4.35 -2.28
N SER A 83 -10.91 4.74 -2.93
CA SER A 83 -10.53 6.13 -3.18
C SER A 83 -10.81 6.62 -4.61
N ALA A 84 -11.36 5.77 -5.48
CA ALA A 84 -11.65 6.13 -6.86
C ALA A 84 -12.96 6.95 -6.96
N PRO A 85 -13.06 7.91 -7.91
CA PRO A 85 -14.27 8.70 -8.11
C PRO A 85 -15.42 7.86 -8.69
N ASN A 86 -15.14 7.00 -9.67
CA ASN A 86 -16.15 6.22 -10.41
C ASN A 86 -16.25 4.78 -9.91
N LYS A 87 -16.67 4.62 -8.64
CA LYS A 87 -16.64 3.30 -7.95
C LYS A 87 -17.51 2.25 -8.62
N ASP A 88 -18.73 2.60 -9.04
CA ASP A 88 -19.69 1.62 -9.55
C ASP A 88 -19.26 1.03 -10.91
N THR A 89 -18.75 1.87 -11.80
CA THR A 89 -18.18 1.45 -13.08
C THR A 89 -16.94 0.58 -12.89
N LEU A 90 -16.01 1.00 -12.02
CA LEU A 90 -14.81 0.22 -11.71
C LEU A 90 -15.15 -1.12 -11.04
N ARG A 91 -16.19 -1.16 -10.20
CA ARG A 91 -16.65 -2.40 -9.58
C ARG A 91 -17.17 -3.38 -10.61
N ALA A 92 -18.02 -2.95 -11.55
CA ALA A 92 -18.52 -3.81 -12.62
C ALA A 92 -17.38 -4.35 -13.48
N LEU A 93 -16.42 -3.49 -13.85
CA LEU A 93 -15.23 -3.87 -14.62
C LEU A 93 -14.35 -4.89 -13.88
N LEU A 94 -14.03 -4.64 -12.61
CA LEU A 94 -13.15 -5.51 -11.83
C LEU A 94 -13.83 -6.81 -11.43
N ALA A 95 -15.14 -6.81 -11.23
CA ALA A 95 -15.92 -8.03 -11.00
C ALA A 95 -15.99 -8.95 -12.24
N ASP A 96 -15.72 -8.42 -13.43
CA ASP A 96 -15.56 -9.22 -14.65
C ASP A 96 -14.11 -9.56 -14.98
N THR A 97 -13.15 -9.20 -14.12
CA THR A 97 -11.74 -9.50 -14.33
C THR A 97 -11.35 -10.81 -13.63
N ALA A 98 -10.40 -11.57 -14.17
CA ALA A 98 -9.86 -12.75 -13.47
C ALA A 98 -9.20 -12.34 -12.14
N ALA A 99 -9.29 -13.19 -11.12
CA ALA A 99 -8.90 -12.81 -9.75
C ALA A 99 -7.42 -12.42 -9.62
N GLU A 100 -6.54 -13.03 -10.44
CA GLU A 100 -5.12 -12.70 -10.50
C GLU A 100 -4.87 -11.32 -11.12
N ASP A 101 -5.66 -10.93 -12.12
CA ASP A 101 -5.46 -9.72 -12.92
C ASP A 101 -6.11 -8.46 -12.32
N ILE A 102 -6.99 -8.61 -11.33
CA ILE A 102 -7.67 -7.49 -10.66
C ILE A 102 -6.72 -6.35 -10.25
N PRO A 103 -5.55 -6.59 -9.61
CA PRO A 103 -4.63 -5.50 -9.25
C PRO A 103 -4.08 -4.76 -10.46
N THR A 104 -3.75 -5.50 -11.52
CA THR A 104 -3.19 -4.96 -12.75
C THR A 104 -4.22 -4.11 -13.49
N VAL A 105 -5.45 -4.61 -13.61
CA VAL A 105 -6.54 -3.86 -14.24
C VAL A 105 -6.94 -2.65 -13.41
N ALA A 106 -7.01 -2.79 -12.07
CA ALA A 106 -7.29 -1.68 -11.18
C ALA A 106 -6.22 -0.58 -11.30
N ALA A 107 -4.93 -0.94 -11.36
CA ALA A 107 -3.84 0.02 -11.51
C ALA A 107 -3.88 0.79 -12.84
N LYS A 108 -4.44 0.21 -13.91
CA LYS A 108 -4.62 0.88 -15.20
C LYS A 108 -5.76 1.90 -15.20
N HIS A 109 -6.80 1.67 -14.40
CA HIS A 109 -8.04 2.48 -14.44
C HIS A 109 -8.18 3.43 -13.24
N ILE A 110 -7.47 3.18 -12.15
CA ILE A 110 -7.47 4.04 -10.97
C ILE A 110 -6.31 5.02 -11.10
N GLU A 111 -6.60 6.26 -11.44
CA GLU A 111 -5.62 7.33 -11.40
C GLU A 111 -5.04 7.46 -9.98
N LYS A 112 -3.72 7.25 -9.87
CA LYS A 112 -3.02 7.58 -8.63
C LYS A 112 -3.05 9.09 -8.48
N LYS A 113 -3.73 9.59 -7.46
CA LYS A 113 -3.65 11.00 -7.10
C LYS A 113 -2.17 11.39 -7.04
N PRO A 114 -1.74 12.44 -7.75
CA PRO A 114 -0.36 12.87 -7.70
C PRO A 114 -0.02 13.19 -6.24
N LYS A 115 1.05 12.57 -5.74
CA LYS A 115 1.54 12.91 -4.41
C LYS A 115 2.25 14.24 -4.52
N ASN A 116 1.60 15.29 -4.04
CA ASN A 116 2.19 16.62 -3.98
C ASN A 116 3.13 16.70 -2.79
N GLU A 117 4.18 17.50 -2.91
CA GLU A 117 5.05 17.78 -1.77
C GLU A 117 4.30 18.66 -0.76
N TYR A 118 4.45 18.34 0.52
CA TYR A 118 3.87 19.15 1.59
C TYR A 118 4.62 18.95 2.90
N ALA A 119 4.60 19.99 3.73
CA ALA A 119 4.93 19.91 5.14
C ALA A 119 3.67 20.25 5.94
N ARG A 120 3.42 19.49 7.01
CA ARG A 120 2.32 19.72 7.94
C ARG A 120 2.80 19.58 9.36
N LEU A 121 2.60 20.63 10.15
CA LEU A 121 2.70 20.57 11.61
C LEU A 121 1.28 20.45 12.20
N THR A 122 1.07 19.48 13.08
CA THR A 122 -0.20 19.29 13.77
C THR A 122 0.08 19.20 15.26
N GLN A 123 -0.74 19.88 16.07
CA GLN A 123 -0.70 19.79 17.51
C GLN A 123 -2.01 19.19 17.99
N SER A 124 -1.93 18.13 18.78
CA SER A 124 -3.09 17.53 19.44
C SER A 124 -3.47 18.35 20.67
N PRO A 125 -4.75 18.32 21.09
CA PRO A 125 -5.20 18.94 22.35
C PRO A 125 -4.42 18.48 23.58
N ASP A 126 -3.96 17.22 23.58
CA ASP A 126 -3.15 16.62 24.64
C ASP A 126 -1.67 17.08 24.62
N GLY A 127 -1.34 18.13 23.88
CA GLY A 127 0.00 18.74 23.82
C GLY A 127 1.00 18.04 22.87
N TRP A 128 0.64 16.90 22.28
CA TRP A 128 1.50 16.20 21.32
C TRP A 128 1.64 16.95 20.01
N ALA A 129 2.86 17.22 19.57
CA ALA A 129 3.15 17.80 18.26
C ALA A 129 3.60 16.73 17.26
N ARG A 130 3.19 16.86 16.00
CA ARG A 130 3.58 16.01 14.87
C ARG A 130 3.96 16.85 13.67
N LEU A 131 5.22 16.74 13.24
CA LEU A 131 5.69 17.27 11.96
C LEU A 131 5.72 16.15 10.92
N THR A 132 5.03 16.34 9.80
CA THR A 132 5.06 15.44 8.64
C THR A 132 5.64 16.20 7.46
N ILE A 133 6.73 15.72 6.88
CA ILE A 133 7.29 16.25 5.64
C ILE A 133 7.20 15.15 4.58
N PHE A 134 6.62 15.49 3.44
CA PHE A 134 6.50 14.62 2.27
C PHE A 134 7.11 15.34 1.08
N THR A 135 8.27 14.88 0.61
CA THR A 135 9.03 15.50 -0.49
C THR A 135 9.81 14.44 -1.27
N LYS A 136 10.21 14.75 -2.50
CA LYS A 136 11.20 13.99 -3.28
C LYS A 136 12.62 14.51 -3.07
N ASP A 137 12.80 15.62 -2.36
CA ASP A 137 14.12 16.19 -2.08
C ASP A 137 14.98 15.16 -1.31
N PRO A 138 16.13 14.73 -1.86
CA PRO A 138 17.04 13.82 -1.17
C PRO A 138 17.57 14.39 0.15
N GLY A 139 17.57 15.71 0.31
CA GLY A 139 17.99 16.41 1.51
C GLY A 139 17.25 16.01 2.78
N LEU A 140 15.98 15.57 2.68
CA LEU A 140 15.25 15.06 3.86
C LEU A 140 15.82 13.73 4.36
N LEU A 141 16.25 12.85 3.45
CA LEU A 141 16.91 11.60 3.82
C LEU A 141 18.32 11.85 4.34
N ASP A 142 19.05 12.77 3.71
CA ASP A 142 20.37 13.18 4.18
C ASP A 142 20.31 13.80 5.58
N PHE A 143 19.33 14.66 5.84
CA PHE A 143 19.03 15.20 7.16
C PHE A 143 18.78 14.07 8.17
N ALA A 144 17.85 13.16 7.85
CA ALA A 144 17.50 12.06 8.75
C ALA A 144 18.71 11.14 9.05
N ASN A 145 19.56 10.88 8.05
CA ASN A 145 20.78 10.07 8.21
C ASN A 145 21.92 10.84 8.90
N GLY A 146 21.92 12.17 8.86
CA GLY A 146 22.89 13.03 9.53
C GLY A 146 22.59 13.26 11.01
N LEU A 147 21.40 12.86 11.49
CA LEU A 147 21.04 12.93 12.90
C LEU A 147 21.88 11.97 13.75
N PRO A 148 22.30 12.37 14.96
CA PRO A 148 23.07 11.54 15.86
C PRO A 148 22.41 10.18 16.12
N GLY A 149 23.18 9.10 16.00
CA GLY A 149 22.70 7.74 16.29
C GLY A 149 21.72 7.14 15.26
N VAL A 150 21.33 7.88 14.23
CA VAL A 150 20.46 7.38 13.16
C VAL A 150 21.29 6.71 12.08
N THR A 151 20.94 5.48 11.76
CA THR A 151 21.50 4.73 10.63
C THR A 151 20.34 4.10 9.85
N PRO A 152 20.56 3.64 8.60
CA PRO A 152 19.52 2.93 7.84
C PRO A 152 18.90 1.74 8.60
N LYS A 153 19.64 1.14 9.54
CA LYS A 153 19.19 0.03 10.40
C LYS A 153 18.65 0.45 11.77
N SER A 154 18.86 1.70 12.20
CA SER A 154 18.46 2.22 13.53
C SER A 154 17.52 3.44 13.44
N ARG A 155 16.46 3.33 12.63
CA ARG A 155 15.43 4.37 12.51
C ARG A 155 14.65 4.64 13.80
N ASN A 156 14.74 3.76 14.79
CA ASN A 156 14.15 3.93 16.11
C ASN A 156 14.77 5.08 16.92
N LYS A 157 16.02 5.47 16.63
CA LYS A 157 16.72 6.59 17.31
C LYS A 157 16.43 7.97 16.69
N LEU A 158 15.54 8.03 15.68
CA LEU A 158 15.26 9.27 14.95
C LEU A 158 14.77 10.40 15.86
N LEU A 159 13.94 10.09 16.85
CA LEU A 159 13.40 11.08 17.78
C LEU A 159 14.48 11.62 18.72
N ASP A 160 15.33 10.75 19.25
CA ASP A 160 16.37 11.16 20.20
C ASP A 160 17.45 11.98 19.47
N GLY A 161 17.89 11.52 18.29
CA GLY A 161 18.81 12.29 17.45
C GLY A 161 18.23 13.64 17.01
N PHE A 162 16.92 13.72 16.74
CA PHE A 162 16.24 14.99 16.46
C PHE A 162 16.27 15.95 17.66
N LYS A 163 16.03 15.45 18.89
CA LYS A 163 16.11 16.28 20.11
C LYS A 163 17.53 16.81 20.34
N GLU A 164 18.53 15.95 20.25
CA GLU A 164 19.94 16.34 20.41
C GLU A 164 20.38 17.39 19.37
N PHE A 165 19.87 17.28 18.13
CA PHE A 165 20.12 18.27 17.09
C PHE A 165 19.48 19.63 17.41
N VAL A 166 18.21 19.65 17.84
CA VAL A 166 17.49 20.89 18.18
C VAL A 166 18.05 21.57 19.43
N GLU A 167 18.49 20.78 20.42
CA GLU A 167 19.13 21.28 21.64
C GLU A 167 20.55 21.84 21.39
N GLY A 168 21.05 21.77 20.15
CA GLY A 168 22.33 22.34 19.75
C GLY A 168 23.54 21.53 20.22
N ALA A 169 23.33 20.33 20.76
CA ALA A 169 24.39 19.48 21.30
C ALA A 169 25.31 18.91 20.22
N THR A 170 24.82 18.79 18.97
CA THR A 170 25.59 18.19 17.86
C THR A 170 25.24 18.85 16.51
N ARG A 171 26.24 18.98 15.62
CA ARG A 171 26.03 19.37 14.20
C ARG A 171 25.68 18.13 13.37
N LEU A 172 24.84 18.29 12.33
CA LEU A 172 24.55 17.21 11.39
C LEU A 172 25.86 16.61 10.89
N ALA A 173 25.99 15.29 11.00
CA ALA A 173 27.11 14.60 10.37
C ALA A 173 27.05 14.86 8.87
N PRO A 174 28.19 15.14 8.20
CA PRO A 174 28.19 15.32 6.76
C PRO A 174 27.59 14.08 6.09
N PRO A 175 26.73 14.25 5.05
CA PRO A 175 26.07 13.13 4.41
C PRO A 175 27.12 12.11 3.97
N ARG A 176 27.00 10.88 4.48
CA ARG A 176 27.82 9.75 4.02
C ARG A 176 27.39 9.42 2.60
N ARG A 177 27.98 10.10 1.61
CA ARG A 177 27.89 9.69 0.21
C ARG A 177 28.53 8.31 0.09
N MET A 178 27.72 7.27 0.08
CA MET A 178 28.17 5.93 -0.28
C MET A 178 28.28 5.91 -1.80
N VAL A 179 29.50 6.08 -2.30
CA VAL A 179 29.80 5.90 -3.72
C VAL A 179 29.82 4.40 -4.00
N HIS A 180 28.92 3.94 -4.85
CA HIS A 180 28.95 2.57 -5.35
C HIS A 180 29.76 2.57 -6.65
N ILE A 181 30.83 1.79 -6.67
CA ILE A 181 31.58 1.54 -7.90
C ILE A 181 31.00 0.27 -8.51
N VAL A 182 30.36 0.40 -9.67
CA VAL A 182 29.82 -0.74 -10.42
C VAL A 182 30.82 -1.06 -11.53
N LEU A 183 31.66 -2.07 -11.29
CA LEU A 183 32.59 -2.59 -12.27
C LEU A 183 31.88 -3.57 -13.19
N LYS A 184 32.01 -3.38 -14.50
CA LYS A 184 31.62 -4.42 -15.45
C LYS A 184 32.67 -5.55 -15.45
N LEU A 185 32.23 -6.75 -15.83
CA LEU A 185 33.09 -7.95 -15.83
C LEU A 185 34.31 -7.81 -16.75
N ASP A 186 34.18 -7.11 -17.87
CA ASP A 186 35.26 -6.80 -18.82
C ASP A 186 36.28 -5.81 -18.25
N GLU A 187 35.86 -4.86 -17.41
CA GLU A 187 36.75 -3.94 -16.69
C GLU A 187 37.50 -4.65 -15.57
N MET A 188 36.82 -5.57 -14.87
CA MET A 188 37.44 -6.42 -13.85
C MET A 188 38.51 -7.35 -14.45
N ASP A 189 38.27 -7.90 -15.64
CA ASP A 189 39.21 -8.78 -16.33
C ASP A 189 40.50 -8.04 -16.73
N LYS A 190 40.39 -6.79 -17.18
CA LYS A 190 41.55 -5.94 -17.50
C LYS A 190 42.40 -5.58 -16.27
N ILE A 191 41.73 -5.22 -15.17
CA ILE A 191 42.40 -4.93 -13.88
C ILE A 191 43.11 -6.18 -13.37
N THR A 192 42.48 -7.35 -13.46
CA THR A 192 43.03 -8.61 -12.95
C THR A 192 44.23 -9.10 -13.78
N ARG A 193 44.26 -8.79 -15.08
CA ARG A 193 45.36 -9.13 -16.00
C ARG A 193 46.50 -8.11 -16.00
N GLY A 194 46.36 -6.98 -15.32
CA GLY A 194 47.39 -5.93 -15.24
C GLY A 194 47.61 -5.18 -16.56
N GLU A 195 46.58 -5.09 -17.41
CA GLU A 195 46.67 -4.38 -18.69
C GLU A 195 46.31 -2.89 -18.52
N GLY A 196 47.33 -2.02 -18.54
CA GLY A 196 47.20 -0.55 -18.48
C GLY A 196 47.76 0.04 -17.18
N ASP A 197 48.64 1.04 -17.29
CA ASP A 197 49.33 1.65 -16.15
C ASP A 197 48.37 2.45 -15.22
N ASP A 198 47.20 2.87 -15.71
CA ASP A 198 46.15 3.54 -14.94
C ASP A 198 44.75 3.14 -15.44
N VAL A 199 43.91 2.57 -14.57
CA VAL A 199 42.51 2.24 -14.87
C VAL A 199 41.59 3.24 -14.19
N THR A 200 41.00 4.14 -14.97
CA THR A 200 40.04 5.12 -14.47
C THR A 200 38.63 4.51 -14.39
N ILE A 201 38.04 4.47 -13.20
CA ILE A 201 36.77 3.78 -12.95
C ILE A 201 35.69 4.80 -12.58
N ARG A 202 34.57 4.76 -13.31
CA ARG A 202 33.47 5.69 -13.10
C ARG A 202 32.60 5.27 -11.92
N ALA A 203 32.45 6.18 -10.97
CA ALA A 203 31.56 6.04 -9.83
C ALA A 203 30.07 6.23 -10.22
N SER A 204 29.15 5.68 -9.41
CA SER A 204 27.70 5.84 -9.59
C SER A 204 27.19 7.28 -9.53
N ASP A 205 27.99 8.20 -8.98
CA ASP A 205 27.71 9.63 -8.92
C ASP A 205 28.31 10.43 -10.10
N GLY A 206 28.97 9.74 -11.04
CA GLY A 206 29.53 10.32 -12.25
C GLY A 206 30.95 10.89 -12.09
N SER A 207 31.54 10.81 -10.90
CA SER A 207 32.98 11.06 -10.71
C SER A 207 33.82 9.94 -11.34
N VAL A 208 35.06 10.27 -11.71
CA VAL A 208 36.02 9.43 -12.43
C VAL A 208 37.34 9.48 -11.68
#